data_AF-A0A9D1R9Q3-F1
#
_entry.id   AF-A0A9D1R9Q3-F1
#
_cell.length_a   1.000
_cell.length_b   1.000
_cell.length_c   1.000
_cell.angle_alpha   90.00
_cell.angle_beta   90.00
_cell.angle_gamma   90.00
#
_symmetry.space_group_name_H-M   'P 1'
#
loop_
_entity.id
_entity.type
_entity.pdbx_description
1 polymer ?
#
loop_
_entity_poly.entity_id
_entity_poly.type
_entity_poly.pdbx_seq_one_letter_code
_entity_poly.pdbx_strand_id
1 'polypeptide(L)'
;MQKAYIEVLWKNYPSTDSPLNETNLLRMGNGLNEVDNRVLELYTIKLDKTTANDLIKSITYDRQTGRFTITKLSGSQTVIDTLLEKLAINFDYDPETQKLTITLDDGTKKEVDLQALLTQYEFLESGTVYFTVDSSGMVKADIKNGSITPEKLQPDYLADVTLQAGIAAQKAQEAAESALDAKNSMEASAQSEENARVSAQQADASAGKSNTCMEAAAGYAKAAENSADQAAESEQIAAKAGQDAADMVADVEEKLASGYFNGPPGIQGPQGEKGDKGEKGDKGDKGDKGDRGDSGIVVPVNGFFTMYVDENGDLWACSAENGTTPAFEYDSETGNLYFLTEAE
;
A
#
# COMPACT_ATOMS: atom_id res chain seq x y z
N MET A 1 -52.95 -100.99 -5.94
CA MET A 1 -53.63 -102.28 -6.21
C MET A 1 -52.95 -102.90 -7.42
N GLN A 2 -52.75 -104.22 -7.45
CA GLN A 2 -52.15 -104.94 -8.61
C GLN A 2 -53.22 -105.78 -9.30
N LYS A 3 -52.96 -106.16 -10.56
CA LYS A 3 -53.87 -106.98 -11.37
C LYS A 3 -54.11 -108.34 -10.72
N ALA A 4 -55.38 -108.67 -10.52
CA ALA A 4 -55.80 -109.92 -9.91
C ALA A 4 -56.14 -111.00 -10.97
N TYR A 5 -56.56 -110.59 -12.16
CA TYR A 5 -56.88 -111.50 -13.24
C TYR A 5 -55.62 -112.11 -13.85
N ILE A 6 -55.59 -113.44 -13.89
CA ILE A 6 -54.56 -114.25 -14.54
C ILE A 6 -55.22 -114.90 -15.76
N GLU A 7 -54.59 -114.72 -16.92
CA GLU A 7 -55.09 -115.29 -18.17
C GLU A 7 -55.01 -116.81 -18.14
N VAL A 8 -56.13 -117.46 -18.49
CA VAL A 8 -56.22 -118.92 -18.63
C VAL A 8 -56.45 -119.24 -20.10
N LEU A 9 -55.48 -119.92 -20.71
CA LEU A 9 -55.55 -120.35 -22.11
C LEU A 9 -56.36 -121.64 -22.21
N TRP A 10 -57.66 -121.48 -22.45
CA TRP A 10 -58.55 -122.60 -22.73
C TRP A 10 -58.24 -123.22 -24.10
N LYS A 11 -58.36 -124.54 -24.23
CA LYS A 11 -58.16 -125.32 -25.46
C LYS A 11 -59.33 -126.27 -25.68
N ASN A 12 -59.68 -126.53 -26.94
CA ASN A 12 -60.68 -127.55 -27.29
C ASN A 12 -60.06 -128.97 -27.38
N TYR A 13 -60.91 -130.00 -27.40
CA TYR A 13 -60.51 -131.40 -27.62
C TYR A 13 -59.72 -131.54 -28.95
N PRO A 14 -58.66 -132.39 -29.05
CA PRO A 14 -58.23 -133.44 -28.11
C PRO A 14 -57.32 -133.00 -26.96
N SER A 15 -57.12 -131.70 -26.74
CA SER A 15 -56.28 -131.22 -25.63
C SER A 15 -56.78 -131.73 -24.28
N THR A 16 -55.89 -132.28 -23.46
CA THR A 16 -56.19 -132.67 -22.07
C THR A 16 -56.01 -131.53 -21.08
N ASP A 17 -55.43 -130.40 -21.50
CA ASP A 17 -55.12 -129.26 -20.62
C ASP A 17 -56.39 -128.55 -20.13
N SER A 18 -57.47 -128.55 -20.93
CA SER A 18 -58.77 -128.05 -20.50
C SER A 18 -59.92 -128.75 -21.25
N PRO A 19 -60.94 -129.28 -20.54
CA PRO A 19 -62.06 -129.95 -21.18
C PRO A 19 -63.15 -128.94 -21.62
N LEU A 20 -63.18 -128.64 -22.92
CA LEU A 20 -64.31 -128.13 -23.71
C LEU A 20 -64.64 -126.61 -23.68
N ASN A 21 -64.82 -126.07 -24.90
CA ASN A 21 -65.43 -124.77 -25.27
C ASN A 21 -64.58 -123.51 -24.99
N GLU A 22 -63.36 -123.51 -25.54
CA GLU A 22 -62.39 -122.41 -25.52
C GLU A 22 -63.01 -121.04 -25.79
N THR A 23 -63.82 -120.90 -26.85
CA THR A 23 -64.36 -119.60 -27.27
C THR A 23 -65.22 -118.92 -26.22
N ASN A 24 -66.12 -119.66 -25.56
CA ASN A 24 -67.01 -119.08 -24.55
C ASN A 24 -66.29 -118.80 -23.23
N LEU A 25 -65.36 -119.67 -22.84
CA LEU A 25 -64.57 -119.49 -21.63
C LEU A 25 -63.54 -118.36 -21.76
N LEU A 26 -62.92 -118.20 -22.93
CA LEU A 26 -62.08 -117.04 -23.24
C LEU A 26 -62.91 -115.74 -23.24
N ARG A 27 -64.15 -115.75 -23.75
CA ARG A 27 -65.03 -114.57 -23.65
C ARG A 27 -65.32 -114.18 -22.20
N MET A 28 -65.56 -115.15 -21.31
CA MET A 28 -65.72 -114.90 -19.88
C MET A 28 -64.43 -114.40 -19.24
N GLY A 29 -63.29 -115.01 -19.58
CA GLY A 29 -61.96 -114.57 -19.14
C GLY A 29 -61.67 -113.13 -19.53
N ASN A 30 -61.94 -112.76 -20.78
CA ASN A 30 -61.80 -111.39 -21.27
C ASN A 30 -62.72 -110.41 -20.53
N GLY A 31 -63.95 -110.81 -20.21
CA GLY A 31 -64.85 -110.00 -19.39
C GLY A 31 -64.30 -109.75 -17.98
N LEU A 32 -63.76 -110.78 -17.32
CA LEU A 32 -63.12 -110.64 -16.01
C LEU A 32 -61.85 -109.79 -16.06
N ASN A 33 -61.04 -109.97 -17.10
CA ASN A 33 -59.84 -109.16 -17.36
C ASN A 33 -60.18 -107.67 -17.50
N GLU A 34 -61.23 -107.36 -18.25
CA GLU A 34 -61.69 -105.99 -18.48
C GLU A 34 -62.26 -105.36 -17.20
N VAL A 35 -63.02 -106.13 -16.40
CA VAL A 35 -63.49 -105.65 -15.09
C VAL A 35 -62.31 -105.33 -14.17
N ASP A 36 -61.31 -106.21 -14.10
CA ASP A 36 -60.12 -105.99 -13.28
C ASP A 36 -59.31 -104.77 -13.74
N ASN A 37 -59.14 -104.59 -15.07
CA ASN A 37 -58.51 -103.39 -15.63
C ASN A 37 -59.24 -102.10 -15.20
N ARG A 38 -60.58 -102.08 -15.29
CA ARG A 38 -61.39 -100.91 -14.88
C ARG A 38 -61.31 -100.65 -13.37
N VAL A 39 -61.25 -101.69 -12.55
CA VAL A 39 -61.08 -101.54 -11.10
C VAL A 39 -59.70 -100.96 -10.76
N LEU A 40 -58.66 -101.39 -11.48
CA LEU A 40 -57.32 -100.80 -11.34
C LEU A 40 -57.30 -99.34 -11.76
N GLU A 41 -57.90 -99.00 -12.91
CA GLU A 41 -57.99 -97.63 -13.39
C GLU A 41 -58.73 -96.75 -12.37
N LEU A 42 -59.91 -97.19 -11.90
CA LEU A 42 -60.67 -96.52 -10.83
C LEU A 42 -59.84 -96.34 -9.55
N TYR A 43 -59.02 -97.33 -9.18
CA TYR A 43 -58.13 -97.22 -8.02
C TYR A 43 -57.03 -96.18 -8.23
N THR A 44 -56.55 -95.98 -9.47
CA THR A 44 -55.52 -94.98 -9.79
C THR A 44 -56.06 -93.56 -9.93
N ILE A 45 -57.31 -93.39 -10.36
CA ILE A 45 -57.90 -92.05 -10.59
C ILE A 45 -58.76 -91.55 -9.43
N LYS A 46 -59.17 -92.42 -8.49
CA LYS A 46 -59.96 -91.98 -7.33
C LYS A 46 -59.13 -91.03 -6.46
N LEU A 47 -59.81 -90.04 -5.91
CA LEU A 47 -59.23 -89.18 -4.87
C LEU A 47 -58.83 -90.04 -3.68
N ASP A 48 -57.58 -89.94 -3.25
CA ASP A 48 -57.13 -90.65 -2.06
C ASP A 48 -57.70 -90.02 -0.80
N LYS A 49 -57.95 -90.86 0.21
CA LYS A 49 -58.60 -90.43 1.44
C LYS A 49 -57.76 -89.41 2.22
N THR A 50 -56.44 -89.46 2.10
CA THR A 50 -55.52 -88.59 2.82
C THR A 50 -55.58 -87.16 2.26
N THR A 51 -55.50 -87.01 0.95
CA THR A 51 -55.67 -85.73 0.26
C THR A 51 -57.10 -85.22 0.39
N ALA A 52 -58.11 -86.08 0.34
CA ALA A 52 -59.51 -85.67 0.57
C ALA A 52 -59.70 -85.04 1.96
N ASN A 53 -59.04 -85.56 2.99
CA ASN A 53 -59.14 -85.08 4.37
C ASN A 53 -58.62 -83.65 4.57
N ASP A 54 -57.74 -83.18 3.68
CA ASP A 54 -57.18 -81.83 3.71
C ASP A 54 -58.02 -80.78 2.96
N LEU A 55 -58.98 -81.22 2.15
CA LEU A 55 -59.89 -80.30 1.46
C LEU A 55 -60.83 -79.61 2.45
N ILE A 56 -61.24 -78.39 2.10
CA ILE A 56 -62.14 -77.58 2.94
C ILE A 56 -63.56 -78.13 2.84
N LYS A 57 -64.15 -78.39 4.00
CA LYS A 57 -65.56 -78.77 4.14
C LYS A 57 -66.46 -77.54 4.23
N SER A 58 -66.06 -76.53 5.01
CA SER A 58 -66.84 -75.32 5.23
C SER A 58 -65.97 -74.17 5.76
N ILE A 59 -66.40 -72.94 5.48
CA ILE A 59 -65.87 -71.72 6.10
C ILE A 59 -67.05 -70.99 6.74
N THR A 60 -66.94 -70.67 8.02
CA THR A 60 -67.97 -69.93 8.77
C THR A 60 -67.40 -68.62 9.28
N TYR A 61 -68.18 -67.55 9.21
CA TYR A 61 -67.84 -66.24 9.76
C TYR A 61 -68.75 -65.90 10.92
N ASP A 62 -68.17 -65.57 12.07
CA ASP A 62 -68.89 -65.03 13.22
C ASP A 62 -68.79 -63.51 13.21
N ARG A 63 -69.92 -62.85 12.95
CA ARG A 63 -70.03 -61.38 12.90
C ARG A 63 -69.84 -60.69 14.25
N GLN A 64 -70.04 -61.40 15.37
CA GLN A 64 -69.87 -60.82 16.70
C GLN A 64 -68.42 -60.83 17.13
N THR A 65 -67.67 -61.86 16.72
CA THR A 65 -66.28 -62.04 17.16
C THR A 65 -65.25 -61.73 16.07
N GLY A 66 -65.68 -61.44 14.84
CA GLY A 66 -64.77 -61.16 13.72
C GLY A 66 -64.01 -62.39 13.21
N ARG A 67 -64.35 -63.61 13.65
CA ARG A 67 -63.57 -64.82 13.37
C ARG A 67 -64.06 -65.59 12.17
N PHE A 68 -63.13 -66.02 11.33
CA PHE A 68 -63.35 -67.02 10.28
C PHE A 68 -62.85 -68.39 10.75
N THR A 69 -63.74 -69.38 10.78
CA THR A 69 -63.39 -70.78 11.08
C THR A 69 -63.44 -71.60 9.80
N ILE A 70 -62.29 -72.12 9.38
CA ILE A 70 -62.14 -73.01 8.24
C ILE A 70 -62.11 -74.44 8.77
N THR A 71 -63.07 -75.27 8.38
CA THR A 71 -63.14 -76.69 8.75
C THR A 71 -62.78 -77.56 7.56
N LYS A 72 -61.80 -78.44 7.71
CA LYS A 72 -61.42 -79.44 6.70
C LYS A 72 -62.35 -80.66 6.73
N LEU A 73 -62.36 -81.48 5.67
CA LEU A 73 -63.16 -82.72 5.60
C LEU A 73 -62.78 -83.74 6.68
N SER A 74 -61.53 -83.72 7.15
CA SER A 74 -61.09 -84.47 8.34
C SER A 74 -61.76 -84.05 9.65
N GLY A 75 -62.37 -82.86 9.69
CA GLY A 75 -62.89 -82.22 10.91
C GLY A 75 -61.88 -81.31 11.62
N SER A 76 -60.62 -81.26 11.19
CA SER A 76 -59.64 -80.28 11.69
C SER A 76 -60.06 -78.85 11.37
N GLN A 77 -59.82 -77.91 12.30
CA GLN A 77 -60.22 -76.52 12.17
C GLN A 77 -59.02 -75.56 12.25
N THR A 78 -59.11 -74.48 11.48
CA THR A 78 -58.21 -73.32 11.56
C THR A 78 -59.06 -72.08 11.75
N VAL A 79 -58.73 -71.28 12.77
CA VAL A 79 -59.45 -70.05 13.08
C VAL A 79 -58.56 -68.86 12.76
N ILE A 80 -59.08 -67.92 11.98
CA ILE A 80 -58.45 -66.63 11.71
C ILE A 80 -59.28 -65.57 12.44
N ASP A 81 -58.65 -64.92 13.41
CA ASP A 81 -59.25 -63.82 14.15
C ASP A 81 -58.94 -62.49 13.44
N THR A 82 -59.98 -61.73 13.10
CA THR A 82 -59.83 -60.44 12.42
C THR A 82 -60.49 -59.38 13.29
N LEU A 83 -59.85 -58.22 13.45
CA LEU A 83 -60.38 -57.10 14.26
C LEU A 83 -61.44 -56.27 13.49
N LEU A 84 -62.20 -56.89 12.58
CA LEU A 84 -63.14 -56.22 11.68
C LEU A 84 -64.44 -55.81 12.39
N GLU A 85 -64.71 -56.37 13.56
CA GLU A 85 -65.82 -56.01 14.43
C GLU A 85 -65.63 -54.67 15.15
N LYS A 86 -64.39 -54.14 15.24
CA LYS A 86 -64.10 -52.94 16.02
C LYS A 86 -64.23 -51.67 15.19
N LEU A 87 -65.27 -50.89 15.43
CA LEU A 87 -65.46 -49.57 14.82
C LEU A 87 -64.85 -48.47 15.72
N ALA A 88 -64.13 -47.52 15.12
CA ALA A 88 -63.68 -46.33 15.85
C ALA A 88 -64.90 -45.44 16.15
N ILE A 89 -65.24 -45.29 17.43
CA ILE A 89 -66.41 -44.51 17.87
C ILE A 89 -66.05 -43.05 18.13
N ASN A 90 -64.86 -42.78 18.64
CA ASN A 90 -64.47 -41.42 19.01
C ASN A 90 -63.01 -41.13 18.70
N PHE A 91 -62.75 -39.88 18.33
CA PHE A 91 -61.41 -39.32 18.18
C PHE A 91 -61.29 -38.17 19.17
N ASP A 92 -60.39 -38.31 20.13
CA ASP A 92 -60.13 -37.32 21.17
C ASP A 92 -58.66 -36.88 21.09
N TYR A 93 -58.38 -35.61 21.39
CA TYR A 93 -57.03 -35.06 21.35
C TYR A 93 -56.72 -34.38 22.67
N ASP A 94 -55.67 -34.85 23.34
CA ASP A 94 -55.15 -34.24 24.54
C ASP A 94 -54.07 -33.20 24.18
N PRO A 95 -54.31 -31.89 24.37
CA PRO A 95 -53.35 -30.84 24.05
C PRO A 95 -52.15 -30.77 25.00
N GLU A 96 -52.24 -31.32 26.22
CA GLU A 96 -51.12 -31.31 27.18
C GLU A 96 -50.12 -32.42 26.86
N THR A 97 -50.62 -33.63 26.61
CA THR A 97 -49.78 -34.79 26.26
C THR A 97 -49.53 -34.93 24.76
N GLN A 98 -50.21 -34.14 23.93
CA GLN A 98 -50.16 -34.15 22.46
C GLN A 98 -50.46 -35.54 21.86
N LYS A 99 -51.39 -36.27 22.48
CA LYS A 99 -51.80 -37.59 22.03
C LYS A 99 -53.17 -37.56 21.39
N LEU A 100 -53.26 -38.13 20.19
CA LEU A 100 -54.55 -38.46 19.58
C LEU A 100 -55.01 -39.82 20.10
N THR A 101 -56.13 -39.85 20.81
CA THR A 101 -56.75 -41.06 21.35
C THR A 101 -57.93 -41.46 20.49
N ILE A 102 -57.81 -42.62 19.83
CA ILE A 102 -58.89 -43.25 19.08
C ILE A 102 -59.56 -44.27 20.00
N THR A 103 -60.82 -44.04 20.35
CA THR A 103 -61.59 -44.98 21.17
C THR A 103 -62.39 -45.90 20.25
N LEU A 104 -62.17 -47.20 20.38
CA LEU A 104 -62.93 -48.24 19.69
C LEU A 104 -64.23 -48.54 20.42
N ASP A 105 -65.15 -49.21 19.75
CA ASP A 105 -66.48 -49.56 20.27
C ASP A 105 -66.51 -50.47 21.49
N ASP A 106 -65.51 -51.32 21.64
CA ASP A 106 -65.27 -52.14 22.83
C ASP A 106 -64.72 -51.33 24.03
N GLY A 107 -64.55 -50.01 23.87
CA GLY A 107 -63.99 -49.11 24.87
C GLY A 107 -62.47 -49.12 24.96
N THR A 108 -61.78 -49.94 24.16
CA THR A 108 -60.31 -49.91 24.09
C THR A 108 -59.84 -48.65 23.36
N LYS A 109 -58.67 -48.17 23.76
CA LYS A 109 -58.09 -46.92 23.24
C LYS A 109 -56.81 -47.22 22.48
N LYS A 110 -56.65 -46.61 21.31
CA LYS A 110 -55.38 -46.53 20.58
C LYS A 110 -54.87 -45.11 20.64
N GLU A 111 -53.69 -44.94 21.20
CA GLU A 111 -53.02 -43.64 21.30
C GLU A 111 -52.00 -43.50 20.18
N VAL A 112 -52.00 -42.34 19.53
CA VAL A 112 -50.97 -41.91 18.59
C VAL A 112 -50.29 -40.70 19.21
N ASP A 113 -48.99 -40.82 19.45
CA ASP A 113 -48.16 -39.72 19.95
C ASP A 113 -47.86 -38.76 18.80
N LEU A 114 -48.39 -37.53 18.87
CA LEU A 114 -48.16 -36.53 17.85
C LEU A 114 -46.84 -35.77 18.07
N GLN A 115 -46.19 -35.88 19.24
CA GLN A 115 -44.83 -35.33 19.44
C GLN A 115 -43.82 -36.01 18.52
N ALA A 116 -44.00 -37.30 18.24
CA ALA A 116 -43.13 -38.05 17.33
C ALA A 116 -43.24 -37.60 15.86
N LEU A 117 -44.33 -36.91 15.49
CA LEU A 117 -44.52 -36.34 14.15
C LEU A 117 -43.90 -34.93 14.01
N LEU A 118 -43.56 -34.29 15.13
CA LEU A 118 -42.74 -33.08 15.18
C LEU A 118 -41.27 -33.48 15.25
N THR A 119 -40.71 -33.99 14.16
CA THR A 119 -39.25 -34.17 14.07
C THR A 119 -38.54 -32.80 14.07
N GLN A 120 -38.25 -32.31 15.28
CA GLN A 120 -36.91 -32.10 15.83
C GLN A 120 -35.94 -31.25 14.97
N TYR A 121 -36.22 -29.95 14.83
CA TYR A 121 -35.12 -28.99 14.74
C TYR A 121 -34.64 -28.65 16.15
N GLU A 122 -33.92 -29.58 16.77
CA GLU A 122 -33.28 -29.35 18.07
C GLU A 122 -31.95 -28.62 17.83
N PHE A 123 -31.94 -27.31 18.11
CA PHE A 123 -30.73 -26.50 18.02
C PHE A 123 -29.93 -26.63 19.31
N LEU A 124 -28.87 -27.43 19.26
CA LEU A 124 -27.98 -27.61 20.40
C LEU A 124 -27.09 -26.38 20.58
N GLU A 125 -27.24 -25.70 21.71
CA GLU A 125 -26.29 -24.66 22.09
C GLU A 125 -24.87 -25.23 22.24
N SER A 126 -23.88 -24.42 21.88
CA SER A 126 -22.47 -24.73 22.10
C SER A 126 -21.84 -23.70 23.05
N GLY A 127 -20.55 -23.90 23.37
CA GLY A 127 -19.74 -22.89 24.03
C GLY A 127 -19.51 -21.63 23.18
N THR A 128 -19.80 -21.67 21.86
CA THR A 128 -19.52 -20.56 20.91
C THR A 128 -20.77 -19.88 20.40
N VAL A 129 -21.79 -20.66 20.08
CA VAL A 129 -23.03 -20.21 19.44
C VAL A 129 -24.20 -20.56 20.33
N TYR A 130 -25.12 -19.61 20.50
CA TYR A 130 -26.45 -19.85 21.08
C TYR A 130 -27.53 -19.54 20.05
N PHE A 131 -28.72 -20.08 20.29
CA PHE A 131 -29.88 -19.90 19.42
C PHE A 131 -31.01 -19.23 20.20
N THR A 132 -31.71 -18.32 19.55
CA THR A 132 -32.91 -17.67 20.09
C THR A 132 -34.06 -17.83 19.11
N VAL A 133 -35.29 -17.91 19.60
CA VAL A 133 -36.49 -17.99 18.76
C VAL A 133 -37.33 -16.74 19.02
N ASP A 134 -37.70 -16.03 17.96
CA ASP A 134 -38.54 -14.84 18.08
C ASP A 134 -40.03 -15.19 18.16
N SER A 135 -40.87 -14.18 18.39
CA SER A 135 -42.32 -14.33 18.52
C SER A 135 -43.03 -14.81 17.25
N SER A 136 -42.35 -14.79 16.10
CA SER A 136 -42.85 -15.31 14.82
C SER A 136 -42.41 -16.75 14.55
N GLY A 137 -41.61 -17.33 15.45
CA GLY A 137 -41.07 -18.68 15.31
C GLY A 137 -39.79 -18.77 14.48
N MET A 138 -39.15 -17.64 14.15
CA MET A 138 -37.86 -17.66 13.44
C MET A 138 -36.71 -17.87 14.42
N VAL A 139 -35.74 -18.69 14.04
CA VAL A 139 -34.56 -19.01 14.83
C VAL A 139 -33.39 -18.12 14.41
N LYS A 140 -32.74 -17.46 15.38
CA LYS A 140 -31.51 -16.67 15.20
C LYS A 140 -30.36 -17.33 15.93
N ALA A 141 -29.22 -17.49 15.25
CA ALA A 141 -27.96 -17.90 15.84
C ALA A 141 -27.09 -16.69 16.14
N ASP A 142 -26.48 -16.64 17.33
CA ASP A 142 -25.57 -15.57 17.76
C ASP A 142 -24.31 -16.13 18.42
N ILE A 143 -23.21 -15.39 18.35
CA ILE A 143 -21.93 -15.76 18.98
C ILE A 143 -21.93 -15.32 20.45
N LYS A 144 -21.58 -16.22 21.37
CA LYS A 144 -21.38 -15.91 22.78
C LYS A 144 -20.19 -14.97 22.93
N ASN A 145 -20.37 -13.86 23.64
CA ASN A 145 -19.28 -12.91 23.87
C ASN A 145 -18.08 -13.60 24.56
N GLY A 146 -16.85 -13.33 24.10
CA GLY A 146 -15.63 -13.96 24.62
C GLY A 146 -15.41 -15.43 24.23
N SER A 147 -16.29 -16.03 23.41
CA SER A 147 -16.14 -17.43 23.00
C SER A 147 -15.19 -17.68 21.83
N ILE A 148 -14.73 -16.63 21.16
CA ILE A 148 -13.73 -16.70 20.08
C ILE A 148 -12.34 -16.61 20.70
N THR A 149 -11.64 -17.74 20.73
CA THR A 149 -10.28 -17.85 21.24
C THR A 149 -9.25 -17.75 20.11
N PRO A 150 -7.96 -17.53 20.40
CA PRO A 150 -6.90 -17.48 19.39
C PRO A 150 -6.90 -18.66 18.40
N GLU A 151 -7.26 -19.86 18.85
CA GLU A 151 -7.31 -21.07 18.00
C GLU A 151 -8.43 -21.02 16.96
N LYS A 152 -9.42 -20.15 17.14
CA LYS A 152 -10.51 -19.89 16.17
C LYS A 152 -10.22 -18.71 15.25
N LEU A 153 -9.12 -18.00 15.48
CA LEU A 153 -8.63 -16.96 14.57
C LEU A 153 -7.75 -17.58 13.50
N GLN A 154 -7.55 -16.85 12.40
CA GLN A 154 -6.63 -17.30 11.36
C GLN A 154 -5.23 -17.55 11.96
N PRO A 155 -4.49 -18.59 11.52
CA PRO A 155 -3.23 -18.99 12.14
C PRO A 155 -2.21 -17.86 12.31
N ASP A 156 -2.19 -16.91 11.36
CA ASP A 156 -1.17 -15.87 11.28
C ASP A 156 -1.62 -14.50 11.83
N TYR A 157 -2.74 -14.44 12.55
CA TYR A 157 -3.28 -13.14 13.02
C TYR A 157 -2.29 -12.35 13.89
N LEU A 158 -1.47 -13.04 14.70
CA LEU A 158 -0.43 -12.39 15.51
C LEU A 158 0.72 -11.85 14.67
N ALA A 159 1.06 -12.55 13.58
CA ALA A 159 2.07 -12.09 12.64
C ALA A 159 1.59 -10.82 11.92
N ASP A 160 0.34 -10.78 11.48
CA ASP A 160 -0.27 -9.59 10.87
C ASP A 160 -0.30 -8.41 11.84
N VAL A 161 -0.73 -8.63 13.09
CA VAL A 161 -0.76 -7.57 14.11
C VAL A 161 0.63 -7.05 14.41
N THR A 162 1.62 -7.94 14.51
CA THR A 162 3.01 -7.57 14.78
C THR A 162 3.64 -6.83 13.59
N LEU A 163 3.34 -7.26 12.36
CA LEU A 163 3.74 -6.56 11.14
C LEU A 163 3.17 -5.15 11.10
N GLN A 164 1.86 -4.99 11.34
CA GLN A 164 1.20 -3.68 11.35
C GLN A 164 1.73 -2.79 12.48
N ALA A 165 1.99 -3.35 13.66
CA ALA A 165 2.64 -2.61 14.75
C ALA A 165 4.05 -2.15 14.37
N GLY A 166 4.83 -2.98 13.68
CA GLY A 166 6.15 -2.62 13.16
C GLY A 166 6.09 -1.49 12.13
N ILE A 167 5.15 -1.57 11.17
CA ILE A 167 4.91 -0.51 10.19
C ILE A 167 4.52 0.79 10.88
N ALA A 168 3.64 0.74 11.88
CA ALA A 168 3.24 1.92 12.64
C ALA A 168 4.42 2.56 13.39
N ALA A 169 5.29 1.75 13.99
CA ALA A 169 6.50 2.24 14.66
C ALA A 169 7.48 2.89 13.67
N GLN A 170 7.68 2.30 12.50
CA GLN A 170 8.52 2.87 11.44
C GLN A 170 7.95 4.21 10.96
N LYS A 171 6.63 4.29 10.73
CA LYS A 171 5.97 5.54 10.32
C LYS A 171 6.09 6.64 11.37
N ALA A 172 6.04 6.28 12.65
CA ALA A 172 6.29 7.22 13.74
C ALA A 172 7.73 7.75 13.72
N GLN A 173 8.73 6.89 13.43
CA GLN A 173 10.13 7.30 13.31
C GLN A 173 10.35 8.24 12.10
N GLU A 174 9.83 7.89 10.92
CA GLU A 174 9.91 8.73 9.71
C GLU A 174 9.30 10.12 9.95
N ALA A 175 8.17 10.20 10.67
CA ALA A 175 7.56 11.46 11.03
C ALA A 175 8.42 12.29 11.99
N ALA A 176 9.13 11.64 12.93
CA ALA A 176 10.05 12.31 13.83
C ALA A 176 11.30 12.85 13.10
N GLU A 177 11.85 12.09 12.15
CA GLU A 177 12.96 12.52 11.29
C GLU A 177 12.54 13.73 10.43
N SER A 178 11.36 13.67 9.81
CA SER A 178 10.82 14.79 9.04
C SER A 178 10.62 16.06 9.88
N ALA A 179 10.20 15.93 11.14
CA ALA A 179 10.11 17.07 12.05
C ALA A 179 11.50 17.67 12.39
N LEU A 180 12.53 16.84 12.49
CA LEU A 180 13.91 17.29 12.70
C LEU A 180 14.46 18.02 11.46
N ASP A 181 14.21 17.50 10.26
CA ASP A 181 14.61 18.14 9.01
C ASP A 181 13.95 19.51 8.82
N ALA A 182 12.67 19.62 9.19
CA ALA A 182 11.96 20.90 9.20
C ALA A 182 12.60 21.90 10.18
N LYS A 183 13.02 21.43 11.36
CA LYS A 183 13.75 22.26 12.34
C LYS A 183 15.09 22.75 11.78
N ASN A 184 15.88 21.85 11.20
CA ASN A 184 17.17 22.19 10.59
C ASN A 184 17.00 23.20 9.45
N SER A 185 15.95 23.04 8.64
CA SER A 185 15.62 23.97 7.56
C SER A 185 15.28 25.38 8.07
N MET A 186 14.55 25.48 9.19
CA MET A 186 14.28 26.77 9.84
C MET A 186 15.57 27.42 10.35
N GLU A 187 16.47 26.64 10.96
CA GLU A 187 17.77 27.15 11.45
C GLU A 187 18.64 27.65 10.29
N ALA A 188 18.69 26.92 9.16
CA ALA A 188 19.41 27.33 7.96
C ALA A 188 18.84 28.63 7.36
N SER A 189 17.51 28.78 7.36
CA SER A 189 16.85 30.02 6.92
C SER A 189 17.20 31.20 7.82
N ALA A 190 17.22 31.01 9.14
CA ALA A 190 17.60 32.06 10.09
C ALA A 190 19.07 32.49 9.89
N GLN A 191 19.97 31.54 9.65
CA GLN A 191 21.37 31.85 9.35
C GLN A 191 21.52 32.63 8.03
N SER A 192 20.71 32.29 7.02
CA SER A 192 20.71 32.98 5.73
C SER A 192 20.23 34.43 5.86
N GLU A 193 19.21 34.69 6.69
CA GLU A 193 18.74 36.04 7.02
C GLU A 193 19.86 36.86 7.70
N GLU A 194 20.57 36.27 8.66
CA GLU A 194 21.68 36.91 9.34
C GLU A 194 22.85 37.23 8.40
N ASN A 195 23.19 36.30 7.49
CA ASN A 195 24.22 36.52 6.48
C ASN A 195 23.85 37.68 5.54
N ALA A 196 22.58 37.79 5.14
CA ALA A 196 22.08 38.91 4.34
C ALA A 196 22.17 40.25 5.09
N ARG A 197 21.82 40.24 6.39
CA ARG A 197 21.93 41.42 7.27
C ARG A 197 23.38 41.90 7.39
N VAL A 198 24.33 40.99 7.60
CA VAL A 198 25.76 41.31 7.69
C VAL A 198 26.28 41.86 6.36
N SER A 199 25.87 41.26 5.24
CA SER A 199 26.26 41.73 3.89
C SER A 199 25.76 43.14 3.62
N ALA A 200 24.53 43.47 4.02
CA ALA A 200 23.99 44.83 3.91
C ALA A 200 24.81 45.84 4.73
N GLN A 201 25.20 45.50 5.96
CA GLN A 201 26.05 46.37 6.80
C GLN A 201 27.43 46.62 6.19
N GLN A 202 28.03 45.61 5.56
CA GLN A 202 29.31 45.75 4.87
C GLN A 202 29.20 46.64 3.63
N ALA A 203 28.09 46.55 2.89
CA ALA A 203 27.80 47.43 1.77
C ALA A 203 27.66 48.89 2.23
N ASP A 204 26.91 49.14 3.31
CA ASP A 204 26.77 50.48 3.90
C ASP A 204 28.13 51.05 4.37
N ALA A 205 28.95 50.22 5.02
CA ALA A 205 30.29 50.63 5.44
C ALA A 205 31.19 50.98 4.25
N SER A 206 31.10 50.22 3.16
CA SER A 206 31.85 50.46 1.93
C SER A 206 31.41 51.74 1.22
N ALA A 207 30.10 52.01 1.19
CA ALA A 207 29.55 53.27 0.70
C ALA A 207 30.06 54.46 1.53
N GLY A 208 30.10 54.32 2.86
CA GLY A 208 30.67 55.31 3.76
C GLY A 208 32.14 55.62 3.45
N LYS A 209 32.98 54.58 3.28
CA LYS A 209 34.38 54.75 2.87
C LYS A 209 34.51 55.45 1.52
N SER A 210 33.69 55.06 0.53
CA SER A 210 33.67 55.69 -0.79
C SER A 210 33.39 57.20 -0.69
N ASN A 211 32.40 57.60 0.12
CA ASN A 211 32.12 59.02 0.37
C ASN A 211 33.33 59.75 0.96
N THR A 212 34.01 59.18 1.95
CA THR A 212 35.21 59.80 2.52
C THR A 212 36.36 59.92 1.50
N CYS A 213 36.53 58.95 0.62
CA CYS A 213 37.52 59.02 -0.46
C CYS A 213 37.16 60.11 -1.47
N MET A 214 35.88 60.29 -1.81
CA MET A 214 35.42 61.38 -2.68
C MET A 214 35.68 62.75 -2.06
N GLU A 215 35.41 62.91 -0.75
CA GLU A 215 35.70 64.14 -0.02
C GLU A 215 37.20 64.46 -0.01
N ALA A 216 38.04 63.45 0.25
CA ALA A 216 39.50 63.61 0.19
C ALA A 216 39.97 64.01 -1.22
N ALA A 217 39.46 63.34 -2.26
CA ALA A 217 39.78 63.65 -3.66
C ALA A 217 39.37 65.08 -4.04
N ALA A 218 38.18 65.53 -3.61
CA ALA A 218 37.75 66.91 -3.80
C ALA A 218 38.67 67.91 -3.09
N GLY A 219 39.14 67.58 -1.88
CA GLY A 219 40.13 68.36 -1.14
C GLY A 219 41.46 68.49 -1.89
N TYR A 220 41.99 67.38 -2.44
CA TYR A 220 43.21 67.40 -3.25
C TYR A 220 43.03 68.19 -4.55
N ALA A 221 41.89 68.08 -5.22
CA ALA A 221 41.59 68.87 -6.41
C ALA A 221 41.60 70.37 -6.11
N LYS A 222 40.99 70.78 -4.99
CA LYS A 222 41.00 72.19 -4.56
C LYS A 222 42.41 72.67 -4.19
N ALA A 223 43.21 71.84 -3.52
CA ALA A 223 44.59 72.16 -3.22
C ALA A 223 45.43 72.36 -4.49
N ALA A 224 45.24 71.52 -5.50
CA ALA A 224 45.91 71.64 -6.80
C ALA A 224 45.50 72.92 -7.55
N GLU A 225 44.21 73.29 -7.54
CA GLU A 225 43.71 74.55 -8.09
C GLU A 225 44.40 75.76 -7.41
N ASN A 226 44.43 75.78 -6.08
CA ASN A 226 45.08 76.85 -5.33
C ASN A 226 46.59 76.95 -5.65
N SER A 227 47.28 75.81 -5.80
CA SER A 227 48.70 75.80 -6.19
C SER A 227 48.91 76.32 -7.61
N ALA A 228 48.01 76.04 -8.55
CA ALA A 228 48.05 76.59 -9.90
C ALA A 228 47.85 78.11 -9.91
N ASP A 229 46.90 78.61 -9.11
CA ASP A 229 46.65 80.06 -8.96
C ASP A 229 47.88 80.78 -8.38
N GLN A 230 48.52 80.21 -7.35
CA GLN A 230 49.74 80.77 -6.76
C GLN A 230 50.91 80.80 -7.75
N ALA A 231 51.04 79.77 -8.60
CA ALA A 231 52.06 79.74 -9.64
C ALA A 231 51.81 80.81 -10.72
N ALA A 232 50.55 80.99 -11.13
CA ALA A 232 50.17 82.04 -12.08
C ALA A 232 50.41 83.45 -11.52
N GLU A 233 50.11 83.69 -10.24
CA GLU A 233 50.43 84.95 -9.56
C GLU A 233 51.93 85.20 -9.50
N SER A 234 52.72 84.17 -9.18
CA SER A 234 54.19 84.25 -9.17
C SER A 234 54.76 84.57 -10.55
N GLU A 235 54.20 84.02 -11.63
CA GLU A 235 54.57 84.34 -13.00
C GLU A 235 54.29 85.81 -13.34
N GLN A 236 53.12 86.33 -12.95
CA GLN A 236 52.76 87.74 -13.15
C GLN A 236 53.70 88.68 -12.38
N ILE A 237 54.03 88.36 -11.13
CA ILE A 237 54.98 89.12 -10.31
C ILE A 237 56.36 89.14 -10.98
N ALA A 238 56.84 87.99 -11.45
CA ALA A 238 58.13 87.90 -12.13
C ALA A 238 58.14 88.68 -13.45
N ALA A 239 57.07 88.61 -14.24
CA ALA A 239 56.92 89.36 -15.48
C ALA A 239 56.91 90.87 -15.22
N LYS A 240 56.18 91.33 -14.18
CA LYS A 240 56.14 92.74 -13.79
C LYS A 240 57.51 93.23 -13.31
N ALA A 241 58.20 92.46 -12.47
CA ALA A 241 59.56 92.80 -12.03
C ALA A 241 60.54 92.88 -13.22
N GLY A 242 60.39 92.01 -14.22
CA GLY A 242 61.17 92.06 -15.46
C GLY A 242 60.89 93.32 -16.29
N GLN A 243 59.62 93.72 -16.41
CA GLN A 243 59.24 94.98 -17.06
C GLN A 243 59.77 96.18 -16.29
N ASP A 244 59.59 96.22 -14.97
CA ASP A 244 60.10 97.31 -14.12
C ASP A 244 61.63 97.45 -14.24
N ALA A 245 62.35 96.32 -14.32
CA ALA A 245 63.78 96.33 -14.58
C ALA A 245 64.13 96.88 -15.97
N ALA A 246 63.39 96.51 -17.01
CA ALA A 246 63.58 97.04 -18.36
C ALA A 246 63.30 98.55 -18.42
N ASP A 247 62.23 99.02 -17.76
CA ASP A 247 61.86 100.43 -17.66
C ASP A 247 62.95 101.23 -16.94
N MET A 248 63.52 100.69 -15.85
CA MET A 248 64.66 101.31 -15.15
C MET A 248 65.91 101.40 -16.04
N VAL A 249 66.21 100.36 -16.82
CA VAL A 249 67.36 100.39 -17.75
C VAL A 249 67.15 101.47 -18.81
N ALA A 250 65.96 101.55 -19.41
CA ALA A 250 65.63 102.56 -20.40
C ALA A 250 65.73 103.99 -19.83
N ASP A 251 65.22 104.23 -18.61
CA ASP A 251 65.34 105.53 -17.92
C ASP A 251 66.81 105.92 -17.66
N VAL A 252 67.65 104.97 -17.25
CA VAL A 252 69.09 105.22 -17.04
C VAL A 252 69.79 105.54 -18.35
N GLU A 253 69.50 104.80 -19.43
CA GLU A 253 70.07 105.04 -20.76
C GLU A 253 69.69 106.44 -21.28
N GLU A 254 68.44 106.87 -21.11
CA GLU A 254 67.96 108.20 -21.49
C GLU A 254 68.65 109.31 -20.67
N LYS A 255 68.78 109.11 -19.35
CA LYS A 255 69.50 110.06 -18.47
C LYS A 255 71.00 110.14 -18.80
N LEU A 256 71.60 109.05 -19.25
CA LEU A 256 72.99 109.04 -19.73
C LEU A 256 73.13 109.89 -21.00
N ALA A 257 72.23 109.69 -21.98
CA ALA A 257 72.24 110.39 -23.25
C ALA A 257 71.95 111.90 -23.12
N SER A 258 71.08 112.29 -22.17
CA SER A 258 70.73 113.69 -21.91
C SER A 258 71.80 114.46 -21.10
N GLY A 259 72.88 113.79 -20.68
CA GLY A 259 73.95 114.43 -19.90
C GLY A 259 73.55 114.74 -18.46
N TYR A 260 72.43 114.18 -17.97
CA TYR A 260 71.92 114.35 -16.61
C TYR A 260 72.95 113.97 -15.53
N PHE A 261 73.85 113.03 -15.83
CA PHE A 261 74.91 112.56 -14.92
C PHE A 261 76.26 113.30 -15.08
N ASN A 262 76.39 114.28 -15.97
CA ASN A 262 77.63 115.05 -16.12
C ASN A 262 77.71 116.17 -15.06
N GLY A 263 78.34 115.88 -13.92
CA GLY A 263 78.84 116.89 -12.99
C GLY A 263 80.19 117.49 -13.44
N PRO A 264 80.62 118.65 -12.88
CA PRO A 264 81.95 119.19 -13.15
C PRO A 264 83.06 118.17 -12.80
N PRO A 265 84.21 118.16 -13.51
CA PRO A 265 85.24 117.12 -13.38
C PRO A 265 85.66 116.88 -11.92
N GLY A 266 85.42 115.67 -11.41
CA GLY A 266 85.87 115.24 -10.09
C GLY A 266 87.35 114.86 -10.10
N ILE A 267 88.06 115.28 -9.05
CA ILE A 267 89.47 114.95 -8.78
C ILE A 267 89.68 113.43 -8.69
N GLN A 268 90.78 112.93 -9.26
CA GLN A 268 91.14 111.52 -9.28
C GLN A 268 91.23 110.93 -7.87
N GLY A 269 90.33 109.99 -7.56
CA GLY A 269 90.36 109.20 -6.32
C GLY A 269 91.29 107.98 -6.41
N PRO A 270 91.91 107.55 -5.29
CA PRO A 270 92.89 106.47 -5.25
C PRO A 270 92.28 105.08 -5.52
N GLN A 271 93.13 104.18 -6.01
CA GLN A 271 92.81 102.78 -6.36
C GLN A 271 92.60 101.87 -5.12
N GLY A 272 91.58 101.01 -5.17
CA GLY A 272 91.39 99.81 -4.33
C GLY A 272 89.90 99.49 -4.10
N GLU A 273 89.38 98.26 -4.02
CA GLU A 273 89.92 96.89 -4.02
C GLU A 273 88.96 95.94 -4.77
N LYS A 274 89.47 94.75 -5.15
CA LYS A 274 88.74 93.66 -5.79
C LYS A 274 87.82 92.96 -4.77
N GLY A 275 86.51 92.92 -5.03
CA GLY A 275 85.51 92.17 -4.26
C GLY A 275 85.00 90.92 -4.98
N ASP A 276 84.75 89.86 -4.22
CA ASP A 276 84.60 88.47 -4.65
C ASP A 276 83.34 88.10 -5.45
N LYS A 277 83.48 86.98 -6.17
CA LYS A 277 82.44 86.32 -6.98
C LYS A 277 81.43 85.60 -6.06
N GLY A 278 80.16 86.03 -6.08
CA GLY A 278 79.07 85.34 -5.42
C GLY A 278 78.76 83.97 -6.06
N GLU A 279 78.50 82.98 -5.22
CA GLU A 279 78.19 81.59 -5.59
C GLU A 279 76.85 81.45 -6.32
N LYS A 280 76.80 80.50 -7.26
CA LYS A 280 75.59 80.13 -8.01
C LYS A 280 74.73 79.24 -7.10
N GLY A 281 73.52 79.70 -6.76
CA GLY A 281 72.57 78.91 -5.99
C GLY A 281 72.15 77.62 -6.71
N ASP A 282 72.07 76.54 -5.96
CA ASP A 282 71.68 75.20 -6.43
C ASP A 282 70.22 75.18 -6.92
N LYS A 283 70.02 74.46 -8.03
CA LYS A 283 68.70 74.20 -8.61
C LYS A 283 68.08 73.04 -7.81
N GLY A 284 66.99 73.31 -7.11
CA GLY A 284 66.27 72.28 -6.34
C GLY A 284 65.80 71.11 -7.20
N ASP A 285 65.88 69.91 -6.63
CA ASP A 285 65.50 68.66 -7.26
C ASP A 285 64.00 68.60 -7.59
N LYS A 286 63.70 68.01 -8.75
CA LYS A 286 62.34 67.73 -9.22
C LYS A 286 61.80 66.53 -8.46
N GLY A 287 60.73 66.72 -7.68
CA GLY A 287 60.09 65.63 -6.94
C GLY A 287 59.63 64.49 -7.84
N ASP A 288 59.78 63.27 -7.34
CA ASP A 288 59.40 62.04 -8.02
C ASP A 288 57.89 61.98 -8.30
N LYS A 289 57.56 61.39 -9.45
CA LYS A 289 56.20 61.17 -9.92
C LYS A 289 55.58 60.04 -9.10
N GLY A 290 54.45 60.32 -8.42
CA GLY A 290 53.72 59.31 -7.67
C GLY A 290 53.23 58.14 -8.54
N ASP A 291 53.21 56.94 -7.94
CA ASP A 291 52.80 55.71 -8.58
C ASP A 291 51.34 55.72 -9.04
N ARG A 292 51.08 54.95 -10.09
CA ARG A 292 49.78 54.80 -10.77
C ARG A 292 48.87 53.92 -9.90
N GLY A 293 47.68 54.42 -9.57
CA GLY A 293 46.68 53.68 -8.79
C GLY A 293 46.12 52.43 -9.51
N ASP A 294 45.85 51.41 -8.71
CA ASP A 294 45.30 50.11 -9.11
C ASP A 294 43.96 50.24 -9.84
N SER A 295 43.82 49.50 -10.94
CA SER A 295 42.56 49.37 -11.67
C SER A 295 41.77 48.18 -11.12
N GLY A 296 40.72 48.45 -10.35
CA GLY A 296 39.73 47.45 -9.96
C GLY A 296 38.59 47.36 -10.98
N ILE A 297 38.41 46.20 -11.61
CA ILE A 297 37.17 45.84 -12.29
C ILE A 297 36.26 45.16 -11.27
N VAL A 298 35.02 45.66 -11.14
CA VAL A 298 33.98 45.08 -10.28
C VAL A 298 32.85 44.58 -11.18
N VAL A 299 32.48 43.30 -11.05
CA VAL A 299 31.32 42.72 -11.74
C VAL A 299 30.39 42.08 -10.70
N PRO A 300 29.09 42.41 -10.65
CA PRO A 300 28.20 41.85 -9.64
C PRO A 300 27.48 40.59 -10.13
N VAL A 301 27.70 39.44 -9.48
CA VAL A 301 26.69 38.38 -9.20
C VAL A 301 27.23 37.34 -8.20
N ASN A 302 26.44 37.01 -7.17
CA ASN A 302 26.55 35.90 -6.20
C ASN A 302 27.93 35.64 -5.56
N GLY A 303 28.48 36.65 -4.89
CA GLY A 303 29.66 36.56 -4.03
C GLY A 303 30.65 37.67 -4.33
N PHE A 304 31.03 38.47 -3.32
CA PHE A 304 32.07 39.48 -3.51
C PHE A 304 33.44 38.80 -3.54
N PHE A 305 34.07 38.78 -4.71
CA PHE A 305 35.50 38.53 -4.80
C PHE A 305 36.18 39.69 -5.54
N THR A 306 37.39 40.04 -5.11
CA THR A 306 38.25 41.00 -5.80
C THR A 306 39.35 40.25 -6.51
N MET A 307 39.79 40.77 -7.65
CA MET A 307 40.94 40.26 -8.37
C MET A 307 42.05 41.30 -8.34
N TYR A 308 43.28 40.86 -8.08
CA TYR A 308 44.47 41.71 -8.20
C TYR A 308 45.65 40.90 -8.73
N VAL A 309 46.60 41.60 -9.34
CA VAL A 309 47.86 41.02 -9.83
C VAL A 309 48.96 41.43 -8.85
N ASP A 310 49.77 40.48 -8.41
CA ASP A 310 50.89 40.77 -7.50
C ASP A 310 52.15 41.24 -8.25
N GLU A 311 53.20 41.56 -7.48
CA GLU A 311 54.48 42.05 -8.02
C GLU A 311 55.20 41.04 -8.93
N ASN A 312 54.84 39.75 -8.87
CA ASN A 312 55.40 38.69 -9.72
C ASN A 312 54.57 38.46 -10.99
N GLY A 313 53.42 39.13 -11.13
CA GLY A 313 52.50 38.98 -12.25
C GLY A 313 51.46 37.88 -12.08
N ASP A 314 51.35 37.29 -10.89
CA ASP A 314 50.36 36.25 -10.60
C ASP A 314 49.00 36.88 -10.28
N LEU A 315 47.93 36.34 -10.87
CA LEU A 315 46.56 36.82 -10.69
C LEU A 315 45.90 36.11 -9.51
N TRP A 316 45.51 36.87 -8.49
CA TRP A 316 44.84 36.37 -7.29
C TRP A 316 43.37 36.74 -7.28
N ALA A 317 42.51 35.76 -6.98
CA ALA A 317 41.09 35.98 -6.68
C ALA A 317 40.87 35.83 -5.18
N CYS A 318 40.46 36.90 -4.51
CA CYS A 318 40.23 36.93 -3.07
C CYS A 318 38.75 36.96 -2.76
N SER A 319 38.26 35.91 -2.12
CA SER A 319 36.92 35.84 -1.53
C SER A 319 36.99 36.09 -0.02
N ALA A 320 35.90 36.58 0.58
CA ALA A 320 35.80 36.69 2.04
C ALA A 320 35.96 35.30 2.70
N GLU A 321 36.54 35.26 3.91
CA GLU A 321 37.03 34.04 4.60
C GLU A 321 35.98 32.92 4.83
N ASN A 322 34.69 33.15 4.54
CA ASN A 322 33.60 32.17 4.69
C ASN A 322 32.74 31.97 3.41
N GLY A 323 33.16 32.48 2.26
CA GLY A 323 32.46 32.28 0.98
C GLY A 323 32.85 30.98 0.27
N THR A 324 31.98 30.45 -0.59
CA THR A 324 32.37 29.42 -1.56
C THR A 324 33.50 29.96 -2.43
N THR A 325 34.59 29.20 -2.57
CA THR A 325 35.68 29.60 -3.47
C THR A 325 35.13 29.70 -4.88
N PRO A 326 35.20 30.87 -5.54
CA PRO A 326 34.71 31.01 -6.91
C PRO A 326 35.49 30.08 -7.84
N ALA A 327 34.77 29.32 -8.66
CA ALA A 327 35.36 28.43 -9.64
C ALA A 327 35.65 29.20 -10.94
N PHE A 328 36.85 28.99 -11.47
CA PHE A 328 37.27 29.58 -12.74
C PHE A 328 37.81 28.51 -13.68
N GLU A 329 37.63 28.74 -14.97
CA GLU A 329 38.22 27.95 -16.04
C GLU A 329 39.12 28.86 -16.88
N TYR A 330 40.38 28.45 -17.05
CA TYR A 330 41.35 29.17 -17.89
C TYR A 330 41.50 28.46 -19.23
N ASP A 331 41.20 29.19 -20.31
CA ASP A 331 41.46 28.75 -21.67
C ASP A 331 42.88 29.16 -22.08
N SER A 332 43.78 28.18 -22.18
CA SER A 332 45.18 28.40 -22.56
C SER A 332 45.39 28.71 -24.05
N GLU A 333 44.41 28.45 -24.93
CA GLU A 333 44.51 28.79 -26.35
C GLU A 333 44.12 30.24 -26.61
N THR A 334 43.10 30.75 -25.91
CA THR A 334 42.62 32.13 -26.09
C THR A 334 43.16 33.11 -25.05
N GLY A 335 43.68 32.61 -23.92
CA GLY A 335 44.17 33.42 -22.80
C GLY A 335 43.05 33.99 -21.93
N ASN A 336 41.81 33.57 -22.14
CA ASN A 336 40.65 34.07 -21.40
C ASN A 336 40.42 33.27 -20.11
N LEU A 337 39.97 33.96 -19.07
CA LEU A 337 39.54 33.37 -17.81
C LEU A 337 38.02 33.50 -17.68
N TYR A 338 37.34 32.37 -17.48
CA TYR A 338 35.88 32.29 -17.36
C TYR A 338 35.48 32.01 -15.92
N PHE A 339 34.50 32.77 -15.41
CA PHE A 339 33.87 32.51 -14.12
C PHE A 339 32.73 31.50 -14.31
N LEU A 340 32.76 30.40 -13.56
CA LEU A 340 31.78 29.33 -13.65
C LEU A 340 30.63 29.60 -12.66
N THR A 341 29.43 29.83 -13.19
CA THR A 341 28.19 29.96 -12.40
C THR A 341 27.45 28.63 -12.39
N GLU A 342 26.96 28.19 -11.22
CA GLU A 342 26.06 27.03 -11.15
C GLU A 342 24.76 27.37 -11.89
N ALA A 343 24.41 26.55 -12.89
CA ALA A 343 23.16 26.69 -13.63
C ALA A 343 22.01 26.18 -12.77
N GLU A 344 20.94 26.98 -12.62
CA GLU A 344 19.64 26.54 -12.10
C GLU A 344 19.00 25.45 -12.98
#